data_AF-A0A9Q1RM45-F1
#
_entry.id   AF-A0A9Q1RM45-F1
#
_cell.length_a   1.000
_cell.length_b   1.000
_cell.length_c   1.000
_cell.angle_alpha   90.00
_cell.angle_beta   90.00
_cell.angle_gamma   90.00
#
_symmetry.space_group_name_H-M   'P 1'
#
loop_
_entity.id
_entity.type
_entity.pdbx_description
1 polymer ?
#
loop_
_entity_poly.entity_id
_entity_poly.type
_entity_poly.pdbx_seq_one_letter_code
_entity_poly.pdbx_strand_id
1 'polypeptide(L)'
;MCLTHLSQSLQDPLKNLQNWTKSSFAKPCDGFTSYLQGATCNNGRIYKLSLSNLSLKGTISPYLSNCTNLQALDLSSNSISGPIPIELQFLVNLAVLNLSANQLSDPIPEQLAICAYLNVIDLHDNQLNGLIPQQLGLLVRLSVFDVSNNRLSGPIPALLGNRSGNLPRFNASSFDGNKDLYGYPLPPKKSNGLSVLAIVGIGLGSGFLSLALSFTAVCIWLRVTEEKLDTEEGKISQLMPDY
;
A
#
# COMPACT_ATOMS: atom_id res chain seq x y z
N MET A 1 -32.65 4.91 -2.13
CA MET A 1 -31.74 5.72 -2.97
C MET A 1 -30.31 5.51 -2.49
N CYS A 2 -29.29 5.76 -3.32
CA CYS A 2 -27.87 5.55 -2.97
C CYS A 2 -27.47 6.17 -1.61
N LEU A 3 -27.90 7.41 -1.32
CA LEU A 3 -27.61 8.06 -0.04
C LEU A 3 -28.25 7.40 1.18
N THR A 4 -29.35 6.65 1.02
CA THR A 4 -29.99 5.91 2.11
C THR A 4 -29.08 4.79 2.62
N HIS A 5 -28.35 4.12 1.73
CA HIS A 5 -27.41 3.07 2.14
C HIS A 5 -26.13 3.66 2.70
N LEU A 6 -25.66 4.79 2.17
CA LEU A 6 -24.55 5.53 2.76
C LEU A 6 -24.91 6.00 4.19
N SER A 7 -26.11 6.53 4.41
CA SER A 7 -26.53 6.97 5.74
C SER A 7 -26.60 5.83 6.76
N GLN A 8 -26.91 4.62 6.30
CA GLN A 8 -26.95 3.42 7.14
C GLN A 8 -25.56 2.87 7.46
N SER A 9 -24.57 3.06 6.59
CA SER A 9 -23.19 2.62 6.83
C SER A 9 -22.38 3.62 7.67
N LEU A 10 -22.84 4.87 7.76
CA LEU A 10 -22.21 5.91 8.55
C LEU A 10 -22.79 5.97 9.97
N GLN A 11 -21.92 6.26 10.93
CA GLN A 11 -22.30 6.63 12.29
C GLN A 11 -21.99 8.11 12.48
N ASP A 12 -22.97 8.87 12.97
CA ASP A 12 -22.89 10.32 13.12
C ASP A 12 -23.03 10.72 14.60
N PRO A 13 -21.92 10.67 15.37
CA PRO A 13 -21.97 10.88 16.82
C PRO A 13 -22.40 12.30 17.21
N LEU A 14 -22.12 13.29 16.34
CA LEU A 14 -22.44 14.69 16.58
C LEU A 14 -23.80 15.09 16.00
N LYS A 15 -24.50 14.15 15.36
CA LYS A 15 -25.80 14.38 14.73
C LYS A 15 -25.74 15.52 13.70
N ASN A 16 -24.68 15.59 12.90
CA ASN A 16 -24.57 16.55 11.79
C ASN A 16 -25.52 16.23 10.61
N LEU A 17 -25.93 14.98 10.46
CA LEU A 17 -26.78 14.44 9.40
C LEU A 17 -28.24 14.26 9.86
N GLN A 18 -28.72 15.04 10.83
CA GLN A 18 -30.09 14.93 11.37
C GLN A 18 -31.18 14.97 10.29
N ASN A 19 -30.96 15.73 9.22
CA ASN A 19 -31.91 15.87 8.13
C ASN A 19 -31.89 14.70 7.14
N TRP A 20 -30.97 13.73 7.28
CA TRP A 20 -30.87 12.54 6.44
C TRP A 20 -31.90 11.48 6.84
N THR A 21 -33.15 11.75 6.48
CA THR A 21 -34.33 10.93 6.79
C THR A 21 -34.93 10.29 5.54
N LYS A 22 -35.79 9.27 5.71
CA LYS A 22 -36.49 8.63 4.58
C LYS A 22 -37.25 9.63 3.69
N SER A 23 -37.88 10.66 4.28
CA SER A 23 -38.60 11.70 3.54
C SER A 23 -37.67 12.61 2.76
N SER A 24 -36.56 13.07 3.37
CA SER A 24 -35.56 13.89 2.68
C SER A 24 -34.90 13.16 1.51
N PHE A 25 -34.72 11.83 1.63
CA PHE A 25 -34.21 11.01 0.53
C PHE A 25 -35.22 10.82 -0.59
N ALA A 26 -36.53 10.95 -0.36
CA ALA A 26 -37.54 10.81 -1.41
C ALA A 26 -37.51 11.98 -2.41
N LYS A 27 -37.23 13.20 -1.92
CA LYS A 27 -37.04 14.41 -2.73
C LYS A 27 -35.73 15.10 -2.32
N PRO A 28 -34.56 14.56 -2.72
CA PRO A 28 -33.27 15.03 -2.26
C PRO A 28 -32.88 16.41 -2.84
N CYS A 29 -33.57 16.86 -3.88
CA CYS A 29 -33.29 18.11 -4.59
C CYS A 29 -34.55 18.94 -4.79
N ASP A 30 -34.37 20.25 -4.73
CA ASP A 30 -35.37 21.26 -5.08
C ASP A 30 -34.69 22.30 -5.99
N GLY A 31 -34.78 22.07 -7.31
CA GLY A 31 -34.01 22.79 -8.32
C GLY A 31 -32.49 22.56 -8.16
N PHE A 32 -31.78 23.63 -7.79
CA PHE A 32 -30.32 23.64 -7.55
C PHE A 32 -29.94 23.48 -6.08
N THR A 33 -30.94 23.44 -5.18
CA THR A 33 -30.71 23.34 -3.73
C THR A 33 -31.01 21.93 -3.22
N SER A 34 -30.34 21.55 -2.11
CA SER A 34 -30.64 20.33 -1.37
C SER A 34 -30.82 20.67 0.10
N TYR A 35 -31.78 20.01 0.76
CA TYR A 35 -31.96 20.07 2.21
C TYR A 35 -31.09 19.05 2.95
N LEU A 36 -30.43 18.15 2.20
CA LEU A 36 -29.49 17.17 2.75
C LEU A 36 -28.16 17.87 2.99
N GLN A 37 -27.69 17.81 4.24
CA GLN A 37 -26.38 18.33 4.62
C GLN A 37 -25.31 17.83 3.64
N GLY A 38 -24.53 18.76 3.09
CA GLY A 38 -23.41 18.46 2.18
C GLY A 38 -23.77 18.09 0.74
N ALA A 39 -25.04 17.87 0.41
CA ALA A 39 -25.47 17.53 -0.94
C ALA A 39 -25.67 18.79 -1.78
N THR A 40 -25.23 18.77 -3.04
CA THR A 40 -25.50 19.82 -4.03
C THR A 40 -26.18 19.21 -5.24
N CYS A 41 -27.22 19.90 -5.72
CA CYS A 41 -28.05 19.44 -6.81
C CYS A 41 -27.78 20.20 -8.10
N ASN A 42 -27.89 19.50 -9.21
CA ASN A 42 -27.92 20.06 -10.56
C ASN A 42 -29.05 19.34 -11.31
N ASN A 43 -29.97 20.11 -11.89
CA ASN A 43 -31.16 19.59 -12.59
C ASN A 43 -31.92 18.53 -11.78
N GLY A 44 -32.15 18.78 -10.48
CA GLY A 44 -32.92 17.89 -9.62
C GLY A 44 -32.22 16.58 -9.22
N ARG A 45 -30.92 16.43 -9.51
CA ARG A 45 -30.12 15.27 -9.11
C ARG A 45 -28.88 15.70 -8.33
N ILE A 46 -28.48 14.90 -7.34
CA ILE A 46 -27.25 15.15 -6.59
C ILE A 46 -26.06 14.87 -7.50
N TYR A 47 -25.18 15.85 -7.65
CA TYR A 47 -23.93 15.73 -8.40
C TYR A 47 -22.69 15.97 -7.53
N LYS A 48 -22.84 16.58 -6.36
CA LYS A 48 -21.76 16.75 -5.38
C LYS A 48 -22.24 16.36 -4.00
N LEU A 49 -21.40 15.65 -3.26
CA LEU A 49 -21.58 15.33 -1.86
C LEU A 49 -20.29 15.69 -1.11
N SER A 50 -20.37 16.61 -0.15
CA SER A 50 -19.25 17.02 0.71
C SER A 50 -19.68 16.93 2.18
N LEU A 51 -19.12 15.95 2.89
CA LEU A 51 -19.37 15.64 4.29
C LEU A 51 -18.08 15.73 5.10
N SER A 52 -17.21 16.69 4.77
CA SER A 52 -15.90 16.82 5.40
C SER A 52 -16.00 17.36 6.82
N ASN A 53 -15.10 16.89 7.68
CA ASN A 53 -14.96 17.37 9.07
C ASN A 53 -16.25 17.27 9.90
N LEU A 54 -16.95 16.14 9.82
CA LEU A 54 -18.19 15.89 10.55
C LEU A 54 -18.04 14.83 11.67
N SER A 55 -16.82 14.38 11.94
CA SER A 55 -16.52 13.30 12.90
C SER A 55 -17.29 11.99 12.61
N LEU A 56 -17.61 11.76 11.33
CA LEU A 56 -18.35 10.57 10.89
C LEU A 56 -17.49 9.31 11.07
N LYS A 57 -18.12 8.21 11.47
CA LYS A 57 -17.50 6.88 11.57
C LYS A 57 -18.22 5.91 10.65
N GLY A 58 -17.76 4.67 10.60
CA GLY A 58 -18.36 3.58 9.81
C GLY A 58 -17.58 3.31 8.54
N THR A 59 -18.28 2.97 7.45
CA THR A 59 -17.67 2.58 6.17
C THR A 59 -18.32 3.28 4.98
N ILE A 60 -17.62 3.35 3.86
CA ILE A 60 -18.18 3.81 2.59
C ILE A 60 -19.04 2.68 2.02
N SER A 61 -20.35 2.91 1.90
CA SER A 61 -21.27 1.90 1.35
C SER A 61 -21.00 1.66 -0.14
N PRO A 62 -20.85 0.41 -0.61
CA PRO A 62 -20.77 0.07 -2.04
C PRO A 62 -21.94 0.63 -2.86
N TYR A 63 -23.12 0.74 -2.25
CA TYR A 63 -24.34 1.26 -2.87
C TYR A 63 -24.30 2.79 -3.13
N LEU A 64 -23.27 3.49 -2.66
CA LEU A 64 -23.02 4.88 -3.07
C LEU A 64 -22.82 4.98 -4.58
N SER A 65 -22.30 3.92 -5.20
CA SER A 65 -22.12 3.79 -6.65
C SER A 65 -23.43 3.94 -7.46
N ASN A 66 -24.60 3.74 -6.84
CA ASN A 66 -25.90 3.97 -7.48
C ASN A 66 -26.20 5.47 -7.68
N CYS A 67 -25.42 6.40 -7.09
CA CYS A 67 -25.50 7.84 -7.35
C CYS A 67 -24.78 8.20 -8.66
N THR A 68 -25.18 7.65 -9.80
CA THR A 68 -24.41 7.74 -11.07
C THR A 68 -24.19 9.15 -11.64
N ASN A 69 -24.92 10.17 -11.15
CA ASN A 69 -24.70 11.58 -11.50
C ASN A 69 -23.63 12.26 -10.64
N LEU A 70 -23.08 11.57 -9.63
CA LEU A 70 -22.08 12.14 -8.74
C LEU A 70 -20.79 12.42 -9.50
N GLN A 71 -20.35 13.67 -9.41
CA GLN A 71 -19.14 14.24 -10.00
C GLN A 71 -18.11 14.59 -8.94
N ALA A 72 -18.53 14.88 -7.71
CA ALA A 72 -17.63 15.17 -6.60
C ALA A 72 -18.09 14.46 -5.33
N LEU A 73 -17.18 13.68 -4.75
CA LEU A 73 -17.33 13.03 -3.46
C LEU A 73 -16.20 13.49 -2.54
N ASP A 74 -16.56 14.14 -1.45
CA ASP A 74 -15.66 14.57 -0.40
C ASP A 74 -16.15 14.05 0.95
N LEU A 75 -15.42 13.09 1.51
CA LEU A 75 -15.64 12.51 2.84
C LEU A 75 -14.44 12.77 3.77
N SER A 76 -13.60 13.75 3.43
CA SER A 76 -12.32 13.98 4.11
C SER A 76 -12.45 14.39 5.58
N SER A 77 -11.38 14.22 6.35
CA SER A 77 -11.32 14.65 7.75
C SER A 77 -12.42 14.03 8.61
N ASN A 78 -12.58 12.72 8.53
CA ASN A 78 -13.54 11.96 9.35
C ASN A 78 -12.81 10.78 10.02
N SER A 79 -13.58 9.84 10.57
CA SER A 79 -13.09 8.59 11.15
C SER A 79 -13.70 7.39 10.41
N ILE A 80 -13.86 7.52 9.09
CA ILE A 80 -14.37 6.45 8.22
C ILE A 80 -13.29 5.40 8.05
N SER A 81 -13.66 4.14 8.13
CA SER A 81 -12.77 2.97 8.14
C SER A 81 -13.15 1.96 7.07
N GLY A 82 -12.36 0.90 6.93
CA GLY A 82 -12.56 -0.16 5.96
C GLY A 82 -12.02 0.20 4.56
N PRO A 83 -12.33 -0.62 3.54
CA PRO A 83 -11.78 -0.45 2.21
C PRO A 83 -12.48 0.67 1.43
N ILE A 84 -11.79 1.18 0.41
CA ILE A 84 -12.44 1.93 -0.68
C ILE A 84 -13.23 0.91 -1.53
N PRO A 85 -14.55 1.03 -1.68
CA PRO A 85 -15.34 0.05 -2.44
C PRO A 85 -14.96 0.03 -3.92
N ILE A 86 -14.79 -1.16 -4.50
CA ILE A 86 -14.50 -1.33 -5.93
C ILE A 86 -15.65 -0.80 -6.80
N GLU A 87 -16.87 -0.81 -6.26
CA GLU A 87 -18.10 -0.36 -6.93
C GLU A 87 -18.09 1.13 -7.24
N LEU A 88 -17.20 1.93 -6.62
CA LEU A 88 -17.03 3.33 -7.01
C LEU A 88 -16.67 3.49 -8.50
N GLN A 89 -16.18 2.43 -9.16
CA GLN A 89 -16.00 2.37 -10.63
C GLN A 89 -17.26 2.73 -11.44
N PHE A 90 -18.46 2.54 -10.88
CA PHE A 90 -19.71 2.84 -11.59
C PHE A 90 -20.08 4.33 -11.54
N LEU A 91 -19.36 5.14 -10.75
CA LEU A 91 -19.47 6.59 -10.76
C LEU A 91 -18.68 7.16 -11.94
N VAL A 92 -19.10 6.85 -13.16
CA VAL A 92 -18.36 7.19 -14.39
C VAL A 92 -18.18 8.69 -14.61
N ASN A 93 -19.00 9.52 -13.97
CA ASN A 93 -18.93 10.98 -14.03
C ASN A 93 -18.05 11.60 -12.92
N LEU A 94 -17.47 10.78 -12.03
CA LEU A 94 -16.70 11.25 -10.88
C LEU A 94 -15.43 11.96 -11.36
N ALA A 95 -15.28 13.22 -10.95
CA ALA A 95 -14.16 14.09 -11.25
C ALA A 95 -13.31 14.39 -10.01
N VAL A 96 -13.91 14.38 -8.82
CA VAL A 96 -13.24 14.64 -7.55
C VAL A 96 -13.57 13.52 -6.57
N LEU A 97 -12.52 12.85 -6.08
CA LEU A 97 -12.60 11.90 -4.98
C LEU A 97 -11.64 12.36 -3.87
N ASN A 98 -12.18 12.90 -2.79
CA ASN A 98 -11.40 13.24 -1.60
C ASN A 98 -11.85 12.38 -0.42
N LEU A 99 -10.97 11.47 -0.02
CA LEU A 99 -11.16 10.57 1.12
C LEU A 99 -10.05 10.75 2.18
N SER A 100 -9.28 11.85 2.09
CA SER A 100 -8.14 12.12 2.96
C SER A 100 -8.50 12.22 4.44
N ALA A 101 -7.50 12.06 5.31
CA ALA A 101 -7.63 12.18 6.75
C ALA A 101 -8.78 11.31 7.31
N ASN A 102 -8.66 10.01 7.09
CA ASN A 102 -9.60 8.97 7.54
C ASN A 102 -8.82 7.75 8.07
N GLN A 103 -9.51 6.64 8.29
CA GLN A 103 -8.94 5.37 8.75
C GLN A 103 -9.13 4.28 7.70
N LEU A 104 -9.15 4.63 6.41
CA LEU A 104 -9.36 3.68 5.32
C LEU A 104 -8.18 2.73 5.20
N SER A 105 -8.48 1.45 4.99
CA SER A 105 -7.52 0.35 4.92
C SER A 105 -7.56 -0.34 3.55
N ASP A 106 -6.74 -1.38 3.41
CA ASP A 106 -6.68 -2.24 2.21
C ASP A 106 -6.11 -1.52 0.97
N PRO A 107 -5.89 -2.23 -0.15
CA PRO A 107 -5.34 -1.64 -1.35
C PRO A 107 -6.27 -0.64 -2.04
N ILE A 108 -5.67 0.34 -2.71
CA ILE A 108 -6.37 1.26 -3.62
C ILE A 108 -6.96 0.42 -4.79
N PRO A 109 -8.27 0.47 -5.05
CA PRO A 109 -8.87 -0.25 -6.17
C PRO A 109 -8.35 0.24 -7.52
N GLU A 110 -7.83 -0.67 -8.34
CA GLU A 110 -7.42 -0.34 -9.71
C GLU A 110 -8.60 0.11 -10.58
N GLN A 111 -9.82 -0.30 -10.22
CA GLN A 111 -11.06 0.02 -10.91
C GLN A 111 -11.43 1.50 -10.85
N LEU A 112 -10.82 2.28 -9.94
CA LEU A 112 -10.94 3.74 -9.97
C LEU A 112 -10.44 4.33 -11.30
N ALA A 113 -9.55 3.64 -12.02
CA ALA A 113 -9.11 4.04 -13.35
C ALA A 113 -10.23 4.03 -14.42
N ILE A 114 -11.36 3.37 -14.16
CA ILE A 114 -12.54 3.35 -15.05
C ILE A 114 -13.25 4.71 -15.04
N CYS A 115 -13.14 5.48 -13.95
CA CYS A 115 -13.70 6.82 -13.83
C CYS A 115 -12.85 7.83 -14.61
N ALA A 116 -12.94 7.83 -15.94
CA ALA A 116 -12.10 8.62 -16.85
C ALA A 116 -12.21 10.16 -16.70
N TYR A 117 -13.17 10.64 -15.91
CA TYR A 117 -13.30 12.07 -15.57
C TYR A 117 -12.50 12.48 -14.32
N LEU A 118 -11.94 11.52 -13.57
CA LEU A 118 -11.17 11.81 -12.36
C LEU A 118 -10.02 12.77 -12.66
N ASN A 119 -10.09 13.90 -11.96
CA ASN A 119 -9.13 14.99 -12.00
C ASN A 119 -8.41 15.14 -10.65
N VAL A 120 -9.11 14.81 -9.57
CA VAL A 120 -8.58 14.86 -8.20
C VAL A 120 -8.80 13.51 -7.53
N ILE A 121 -7.72 12.91 -7.05
CA ILE A 121 -7.73 11.79 -6.12
C ILE A 121 -6.88 12.20 -4.93
N ASP A 122 -7.53 12.41 -3.79
CA ASP A 122 -6.85 12.73 -2.54
C ASP A 122 -7.18 11.68 -1.48
N LEU A 123 -6.16 10.91 -1.10
CA LEU A 123 -6.23 9.77 -0.19
C LEU A 123 -5.20 9.90 0.94
N HIS A 124 -4.59 11.08 1.13
CA HIS A 124 -3.55 11.26 2.15
C HIS A 124 -4.08 11.00 3.57
N ASP A 125 -3.18 10.75 4.52
CA ASP A 125 -3.52 10.50 5.94
C ASP A 125 -4.58 9.40 6.09
N ASN A 126 -4.24 8.20 5.63
CA ASN A 126 -5.07 7.00 5.77
C ASN A 126 -4.18 5.80 6.15
N GLN A 127 -4.73 4.60 6.06
CA GLN A 127 -4.08 3.36 6.43
C GLN A 127 -4.01 2.36 5.24
N LEU A 128 -4.11 2.87 4.01
CA LEU A 128 -4.12 2.13 2.75
C LEU A 128 -2.79 1.40 2.57
N ASN A 129 -2.82 0.21 1.99
CA ASN A 129 -1.66 -0.67 1.87
C ASN A 129 -1.49 -1.24 0.46
N GLY A 130 -0.48 -2.08 0.25
CA GLY A 130 -0.21 -2.69 -1.05
C GLY A 130 0.49 -1.73 -2.02
N LEU A 131 0.27 -1.92 -3.32
CA LEU A 131 0.90 -1.15 -4.40
C LEU A 131 -0.02 0.00 -4.84
N ILE A 132 0.56 1.06 -5.39
CA ILE A 132 -0.21 2.04 -6.18
C ILE A 132 -0.58 1.39 -7.52
N PRO A 133 -1.87 1.28 -7.89
CA PRO A 133 -2.25 0.66 -9.15
C PRO A 133 -1.73 1.43 -10.36
N GLN A 134 -1.04 0.73 -11.28
CA GLN A 134 -0.50 1.35 -12.50
C GLN A 134 -1.59 1.94 -13.41
N GLN A 135 -2.81 1.39 -13.32
CA GLN A 135 -3.99 1.79 -14.08
C GLN A 135 -4.38 3.25 -13.80
N LEU A 136 -4.08 3.78 -12.61
CA LEU A 136 -4.32 5.19 -12.30
C LEU A 136 -3.49 6.13 -13.19
N GLY A 137 -2.37 5.66 -13.75
CA GLY A 137 -1.60 6.40 -14.75
C GLY A 137 -2.36 6.64 -16.05
N LEU A 138 -3.39 5.84 -16.36
CA LEU A 138 -4.25 5.98 -17.55
C LEU A 138 -5.23 7.15 -17.43
N LEU A 139 -5.44 7.69 -16.22
CA LEU A 139 -6.32 8.83 -15.99
C LEU A 139 -5.67 10.11 -16.54
N VAL A 140 -5.86 10.40 -17.82
CA VAL A 140 -5.23 11.54 -18.52
C VAL A 140 -5.61 12.90 -17.94
N ARG A 141 -6.76 13.00 -17.25
CA ARG A 141 -7.24 14.23 -16.62
C ARG A 141 -6.72 14.44 -15.21
N LEU A 142 -6.13 13.43 -14.57
CA LEU A 142 -5.68 13.50 -13.19
C LEU A 142 -4.61 14.59 -13.02
N SER A 143 -4.93 15.65 -12.30
CA SER A 143 -4.04 16.79 -12.03
C SER A 143 -3.64 16.89 -10.56
N VAL A 144 -4.46 16.36 -9.65
CA VAL A 144 -4.14 16.25 -8.23
C VAL A 144 -4.19 14.78 -7.84
N PHE A 145 -3.08 14.29 -7.31
CA PHE A 145 -2.94 12.96 -6.75
C PHE A 145 -2.13 13.08 -5.46
N ASP A 146 -2.71 12.66 -4.34
CA ASP A 146 -2.02 12.61 -3.05
C ASP A 146 -2.37 11.30 -2.34
N VAL A 147 -1.34 10.53 -2.01
CA VAL A 147 -1.42 9.28 -1.26
C VAL A 147 -0.43 9.27 -0.10
N SER A 148 0.04 10.46 0.30
CA SER A 148 1.01 10.60 1.38
C SER A 148 0.45 10.09 2.71
N ASN A 149 1.35 9.76 3.65
CA ASN A 149 1.02 9.28 4.98
C ASN A 149 0.04 8.09 4.96
N ASN A 150 0.41 7.04 4.23
CA ASN A 150 -0.28 5.75 4.19
C ASN A 150 0.71 4.61 4.50
N ARG A 151 0.30 3.36 4.24
CA ARG A 151 1.13 2.15 4.36
C ARG A 151 1.40 1.52 2.98
N LEU A 152 1.47 2.34 1.93
CA LEU A 152 1.74 1.89 0.57
C LEU A 152 3.21 1.47 0.42
N SER A 153 3.45 0.61 -0.56
CA SER A 153 4.73 -0.05 -0.76
C SER A 153 5.01 -0.27 -2.25
N GLY A 154 6.26 -0.59 -2.57
CA GLY A 154 6.66 -0.94 -3.93
C GLY A 154 7.01 0.26 -4.80
N PRO A 155 7.18 0.05 -6.12
CA PRO A 155 7.56 1.11 -7.02
C PRO A 155 6.39 2.05 -7.33
N ILE A 156 6.65 3.36 -7.44
CA ILE A 156 5.71 4.31 -8.03
C ILE A 156 5.56 3.98 -9.53
N PRO A 157 4.34 3.73 -10.04
CA PRO A 157 4.14 3.40 -11.45
C PRO A 157 4.64 4.52 -12.38
N ALA A 158 5.46 4.17 -13.39
CA ALA A 158 6.05 5.15 -14.30
C ALA A 158 5.00 5.99 -15.05
N LEU A 159 3.86 5.38 -15.42
CA LEU A 159 2.72 6.06 -16.06
C LEU A 159 2.06 7.11 -15.15
N LEU A 160 2.22 6.98 -13.84
CA LEU A 160 1.71 7.91 -12.86
C LEU A 160 2.76 8.98 -12.49
N GLY A 161 4.04 8.59 -12.39
CA GLY A 161 5.12 9.46 -11.93
C GLY A 161 5.69 10.42 -12.99
N ASN A 162 5.65 10.08 -14.28
CA ASN A 162 6.35 10.85 -15.31
C ASN A 162 5.40 11.70 -16.19
N ARG A 163 5.65 13.01 -16.27
CA ARG A 163 5.09 13.87 -17.31
C ARG A 163 6.21 14.19 -18.30
N SER A 164 5.94 14.08 -19.60
CA SER A 164 6.90 14.27 -20.70
C SER A 164 7.99 15.29 -20.39
N GLY A 165 9.27 14.89 -20.52
CA GLY A 165 10.42 15.77 -20.27
C GLY A 165 11.09 15.60 -18.90
N ASN A 166 11.04 14.40 -18.30
CA ASN A 166 11.67 14.08 -17.01
C ASN A 166 11.18 14.91 -15.82
N LEU A 167 10.00 15.53 -15.90
CA LEU A 167 9.39 16.25 -14.79
C LEU A 167 8.35 15.37 -14.10
N PRO A 168 8.23 15.45 -12.77
CA PRO A 168 7.30 14.60 -12.07
C PRO A 168 5.88 15.11 -12.31
N ARG A 169 4.95 14.19 -12.61
CA ARG A 169 3.54 14.56 -12.81
C ARG A 169 2.94 15.10 -11.52
N PHE A 170 3.34 14.54 -10.39
CA PHE A 170 2.94 14.92 -9.04
C PHE A 170 4.18 15.13 -8.17
N ASN A 171 4.12 16.02 -7.18
CA ASN A 171 5.26 16.33 -6.32
C ASN A 171 5.67 15.10 -5.49
N ALA A 172 6.94 15.03 -5.06
CA ALA A 172 7.41 14.01 -4.12
C ALA A 172 6.56 13.97 -2.84
N SER A 173 6.11 15.14 -2.37
CA SER A 173 5.24 15.27 -1.20
C SER A 173 3.95 14.46 -1.30
N SER A 174 3.41 14.24 -2.51
CA SER A 174 2.21 13.42 -2.75
C SER A 174 2.39 11.94 -2.40
N PHE A 175 3.63 11.51 -2.13
CA PHE A 175 3.99 10.12 -1.89
C PHE A 175 4.69 9.92 -0.54
N ASP A 176 5.05 11.00 0.15
CA ASP A 176 5.78 10.99 1.43
C ASP A 176 5.01 10.24 2.52
N GLY A 177 5.70 9.84 3.59
CA GLY A 177 5.07 9.10 4.71
C GLY A 177 4.78 7.63 4.42
N ASN A 178 4.94 7.15 3.17
CA ASN A 178 4.88 5.73 2.81
C ASN A 178 6.28 5.10 2.88
N LYS A 179 6.57 4.40 3.99
CA LYS A 179 7.93 3.89 4.30
C LYS A 179 8.56 3.01 3.21
N ASP A 180 7.76 2.16 2.58
CA ASP A 180 8.25 1.12 1.64
C ASP A 180 8.01 1.48 0.16
N LEU A 181 7.58 2.72 -0.11
CA LEU A 181 7.36 3.24 -1.45
C LEU A 181 8.66 3.84 -2.01
N TYR A 182 8.95 3.61 -3.29
CA TYR A 182 10.19 4.06 -3.92
C TYR A 182 10.04 4.31 -5.43
N GLY A 183 11.03 4.93 -6.04
CA GLY A 183 11.03 5.27 -7.46
C GLY A 183 10.45 6.66 -7.72
N TYR A 184 10.73 7.20 -8.91
CA TYR A 184 10.46 8.60 -9.25
C TYR A 184 9.00 9.02 -9.00
N PRO A 185 8.73 10.15 -8.30
CA PRO A 185 9.66 11.20 -7.87
C PRO A 185 10.46 10.92 -6.58
N LEU A 186 10.20 9.83 -5.87
CA LEU A 186 10.96 9.43 -4.69
C LEU A 186 12.32 8.81 -5.07
N PRO A 187 13.25 8.70 -4.10
CA PRO A 187 14.49 7.96 -4.30
C PRO A 187 14.23 6.49 -4.72
N PRO A 188 15.16 5.87 -5.46
CA PRO A 188 15.05 4.45 -5.80
C PRO A 188 15.10 3.57 -4.55
N LYS A 189 14.67 2.30 -4.69
CA LYS A 189 14.68 1.35 -3.59
C LYS A 189 16.08 1.28 -2.97
N LYS A 190 16.17 1.56 -1.67
CA LYS A 190 17.42 1.38 -0.92
C LYS A 190 17.68 -0.13 -0.81
N SER A 191 18.57 -0.66 -1.64
CA SER A 191 19.04 -2.04 -1.49
C SER A 191 19.95 -2.08 -0.26
N ASN A 192 19.48 -2.70 0.82
CA ASN A 192 20.36 -3.08 1.92
C ASN A 192 21.16 -4.32 1.46
N GLY A 193 22.11 -4.11 0.55
CA GLY A 193 23.17 -5.11 0.33
C GLY A 193 23.93 -5.34 1.64
N LEU A 194 24.53 -6.52 1.82
CA LEU A 194 25.44 -6.71 2.95
C LEU A 194 26.51 -5.62 2.91
N SER A 195 26.78 -5.00 4.06
CA SER A 195 27.91 -4.10 4.20
C SER A 195 29.18 -4.81 3.73
N VAL A 196 30.11 -4.08 3.09
CA VAL A 196 31.44 -4.60 2.74
C VAL A 196 32.09 -5.26 3.95
N LEU A 197 31.90 -4.71 5.15
CA LEU A 197 32.40 -5.28 6.40
C LEU A 197 31.79 -6.66 6.71
N ALA A 198 30.51 -6.86 6.43
CA ALA A 198 29.83 -8.14 6.60
C ALA A 198 30.30 -9.18 5.58
N ILE A 199 30.52 -8.76 4.32
CA ILE A 199 31.09 -9.63 3.27
C ILE A 199 32.53 -10.06 3.65
N VAL A 200 33.36 -9.10 4.06
CA VAL A 200 34.74 -9.37 4.52
C VAL A 200 34.73 -10.28 5.75
N GLY A 201 33.82 -10.05 6.71
CA GLY A 201 33.65 -10.89 7.89
C GLY A 201 33.26 -12.33 7.56
N ILE A 202 32.32 -12.54 6.63
CA ILE A 202 31.95 -13.87 6.14
C ILE A 202 33.15 -14.55 5.45
N GLY A 203 33.89 -13.80 4.62
CA GLY A 203 35.08 -14.29 3.94
C GLY A 203 36.18 -14.75 4.91
N LEU A 204 36.55 -13.90 5.86
CA LEU A 204 37.56 -14.23 6.87
C LEU A 204 37.11 -15.37 7.78
N GLY A 205 35.88 -15.33 8.28
CA GLY A 205 35.33 -16.37 9.15
C GLY A 205 35.28 -17.75 8.49
N SER A 206 34.81 -17.80 7.24
CA SER A 206 34.76 -19.05 6.47
C SER A 206 36.15 -19.61 6.16
N GLY A 207 37.12 -18.74 5.85
CA GLY A 207 38.52 -19.13 5.64
C GLY A 207 39.17 -19.73 6.89
N PHE A 208 39.03 -19.08 8.05
CA PHE A 208 39.54 -19.60 9.32
C PHE A 208 38.90 -20.94 9.70
N LEU A 209 37.58 -21.07 9.52
CA LEU A 209 36.87 -22.33 9.82
C LEU A 209 37.34 -23.46 8.90
N SER A 210 37.52 -23.18 7.60
CA SER A 210 38.03 -24.17 6.65
C SER A 210 39.45 -24.63 6.99
N LEU A 211 40.33 -23.70 7.37
CA LEU A 211 41.69 -24.04 7.80
C LEU A 211 41.68 -24.90 9.06
N ALA A 212 40.88 -24.54 10.07
CA ALA A 212 40.74 -25.32 11.30
C ALA A 212 40.23 -26.73 11.02
N LEU A 213 39.19 -26.87 10.19
CA LEU A 213 38.66 -28.18 9.79
C LEU A 213 39.72 -29.01 9.04
N SER A 214 40.44 -28.40 8.10
CA SER A 214 41.49 -29.11 7.35
C SER A 214 42.63 -29.58 8.26
N PHE A 215 43.07 -28.74 9.20
CA PHE A 215 44.12 -29.07 10.16
C PHE A 215 43.68 -30.21 11.07
N THR A 216 42.47 -30.15 11.63
CA THR A 216 41.95 -31.22 12.49
C THR A 216 41.84 -32.55 11.74
N ALA A 217 41.40 -32.53 10.47
CA ALA A 217 41.35 -33.73 9.64
C ALA A 217 42.74 -34.34 9.40
N VAL A 218 43.76 -33.52 9.12
CA VAL A 218 45.16 -33.97 8.97
C VAL A 218 45.68 -34.57 10.27
N CYS A 219 45.44 -33.93 11.42
CA CYS A 219 45.86 -34.46 12.72
C CYS A 219 45.21 -35.83 13.01
N ILE A 220 43.91 -35.99 12.72
CA ILE A 220 43.22 -37.26 12.87
C ILE A 220 43.84 -38.32 11.94
N TRP A 221 44.10 -37.97 10.68
CA TRP A 221 44.70 -38.90 9.71
C TRP A 221 46.10 -39.36 10.12
N LEU A 222 46.96 -38.44 10.57
CA LEU A 222 48.29 -38.77 11.08
C LEU A 222 48.23 -39.73 12.26
N ARG A 223 47.37 -39.45 13.24
CA ARG A 223 47.19 -40.31 14.42
C ARG A 223 46.73 -41.72 14.07
N VAL A 224 45.77 -41.84 13.15
CA VAL A 224 45.30 -43.14 12.65
C VAL A 224 46.40 -43.89 11.88
N THR A 225 47.28 -43.17 11.20
CA THR A 225 48.39 -43.76 10.45
C THR A 225 49.48 -44.29 11.38
N GLU A 226 49.82 -43.54 12.43
CA GLU A 226 50.73 -43.99 13.50
C GLU A 226 50.21 -45.27 14.19
N GLU A 227 48.93 -45.30 14.60
CA GLU A 227 48.33 -46.49 15.22
C GLU A 227 48.37 -47.73 14.31
N LYS A 228 48.23 -47.53 12.99
CA LYS A 228 48.36 -48.63 12.01
C LYS A 228 49.79 -49.13 11.89
N LEU A 229 50.78 -48.23 11.86
CA LEU A 229 52.20 -48.59 11.80
C LEU A 229 52.62 -49.36 13.06
N ASP A 230 52.23 -48.90 14.24
CA ASP A 230 52.51 -49.58 15.51
C ASP A 230 51.89 -51.00 15.54
N THR A 231 50.69 -51.15 14.97
CA THR A 231 50.01 -52.46 14.88
C THR A 231 50.71 -53.40 13.89
N GLU A 232 51.25 -52.88 12.79
CA GLU A 232 52.01 -53.67 11.81
C GLU A 232 53.39 -54.07 12.36
N GLU A 233 54.11 -53.16 13.02
CA GLU A 233 55.39 -53.48 13.70
C GLU A 233 55.20 -54.50 14.83
N GLY A 234 54.14 -54.37 15.62
CA GLY A 234 53.79 -55.35 16.66
C GLY A 234 53.50 -56.75 16.11
N LYS A 235 52.88 -56.85 14.93
CA LYS A 235 52.66 -58.13 14.22
C LYS A 235 53.96 -58.73 13.67
N ILE A 236 54.87 -57.91 13.15
CA ILE A 236 56.17 -58.38 12.63
C ILE A 236 57.03 -58.92 13.77
N SER A 237 56.98 -58.28 14.95
CA SER A 237 57.72 -58.69 16.15
C SER A 237 57.26 -60.04 16.72
N GLN A 238 55.99 -60.42 16.54
CA GLN A 238 55.44 -61.72 16.98
C GLN A 238 55.72 -62.89 16.01
N LEU A 239 56.28 -62.62 14.82
CA LEU A 239 56.55 -63.65 13.80
C LEU A 239 58.02 -64.12 13.76
N MET A 240 58.87 -63.68 14.68
CA MET A 240 60.22 -64.22 14.85
C MET A 240 60.19 -65.47 15.74
N PRO A 241 60.55 -66.67 15.24
CA PRO A 241 60.66 -67.85 16.09
C PRO A 241 61.97 -67.82 16.90
N ASP A 242 61.86 -68.08 18.21
CA ASP A 242 63.00 -68.38 19.07
C ASP A 242 63.67 -69.69 18.60
N TYR A 243 64.99 -69.64 18.43
CA TYR A 243 65.84 -70.78 18.05
C TYR A 243 66.33 -71.55 19.29
#